data_AF-A0AAV8SPK4-F1
#
_entry.id   AF-A0AAV8SPK4-F1
#
_cell.length_a   1.000
_cell.length_b   1.000
_cell.length_c   1.000
_cell.angle_alpha   90.00
_cell.angle_beta   90.00
_cell.angle_gamma   90.00
#
_symmetry.space_group_name_H-M   'P 1'
#
loop_
_entity.id
_entity.type
_entity.pdbx_description
1 polymer ?
#
loop_
_entity_poly.entity_id
_entity_poly.type
_entity_poly.pdbx_seq_one_letter_code
_entity_poly.pdbx_strand_id
1 'polypeptide(L)'
;MSGLSMSFGQNSNDECGPKCDSQIEFVKNFKGAAQILEQKGYTRFTPHYITWYCPEAFILSKQCKSQCINHGRYCAPDPEQDFSRGYDGKDVVVQNLRQICVFKVANANKKPWLWWDYVTDFAKRCPMKDNKYNKKCADQVIESLGVDVKKVDECIGNPEADVEHAVLKAEQEAQIGQGDRGDVTILPTLVINKRQYRGKLEKGAVLKAICAGFRETTEPAICLTEDIETNECLENNGGCWQDKAANLTACKDTFRGRVCECPVVQGMKFTGDGYTHCEASGRLRCEINNGGCWKKTQDDRTFTACTDDNSQGCKCPPGFKGDGVNICEDVDECKEKLACQCPACKCKDTWGSYECSCSGGLLYMREHDTCISKESRTEVSWSFAWIIILGLAAAGVAGYVVYKYRIRRYMDSEIRAIMAQYMPLDSREETPSHHHSRFDI
;
A
#
# COMPACT_ATOMS: atom_id res chain seq x y z
N MET A 1 -6.48 4.37 -3.06
CA MET A 1 -5.58 5.44 -3.55
C MET A 1 -6.28 6.12 -4.70
N SER A 2 -6.73 7.36 -4.51
CA SER A 2 -7.33 8.15 -5.60
C SER A 2 -6.20 8.70 -6.45
N GLY A 3 -5.77 7.95 -7.48
CA GLY A 3 -4.75 8.41 -8.42
C GLY A 3 -5.18 9.70 -9.13
N LEU A 4 -4.20 10.50 -9.57
CA LEU A 4 -4.46 11.74 -10.29
C LEU A 4 -5.16 11.44 -11.63
N SER A 5 -6.16 12.24 -12.01
CA SER A 5 -6.77 12.12 -13.33
C SER A 5 -5.98 12.95 -14.34
N MET A 6 -5.54 12.34 -15.43
CA MET A 6 -4.88 13.02 -16.54
C MET A 6 -5.66 12.74 -17.82
N SER A 7 -5.94 13.77 -18.61
CA SER A 7 -6.54 13.58 -19.93
C SER A 7 -5.87 14.45 -20.98
N PHE A 8 -5.65 13.90 -22.17
CA PHE A 8 -4.96 14.59 -23.26
C PHE A 8 -5.85 14.62 -24.50
N GLY A 9 -6.30 15.83 -24.85
CA GLY A 9 -7.02 16.12 -26.07
C GLY A 9 -6.05 16.30 -27.23
N GLN A 10 -6.28 15.56 -28.31
CA GLN A 10 -5.41 15.55 -29.47
C GLN A 10 -6.16 15.26 -30.78
N ASN A 11 -5.46 15.31 -31.92
CA ASN A 11 -5.97 14.86 -33.22
C ASN A 11 -4.99 13.87 -33.85
N SER A 12 -5.47 12.85 -34.57
CA SER A 12 -4.61 11.89 -35.29
C SER A 12 -4.10 12.39 -36.65
N ASN A 13 -4.53 13.58 -37.08
CA ASN A 13 -3.95 14.28 -38.23
C ASN A 13 -2.45 14.52 -37.98
N ASP A 14 -1.59 14.14 -38.93
CA ASP A 14 -0.13 14.32 -38.90
C ASP A 14 0.38 15.29 -39.98
N GLU A 15 -0.51 15.94 -40.74
CA GLU A 15 -0.16 16.91 -41.80
C GLU A 15 -0.58 18.36 -41.51
N CYS A 16 -0.73 18.75 -40.23
CA CYS A 16 -1.09 20.13 -39.86
C CYS A 16 0.10 21.07 -39.52
N GLY A 17 1.31 20.73 -40.00
CA GLY A 17 2.53 21.52 -39.78
C GLY A 17 3.02 21.49 -38.31
N PRO A 18 3.67 22.58 -37.82
CA PRO A 18 4.40 22.58 -36.54
C PRO A 18 3.56 22.20 -35.32
N LYS A 19 2.24 22.41 -35.36
CA LYS A 19 1.33 22.05 -34.26
C LYS A 19 1.19 20.53 -34.12
N CYS A 20 1.06 19.81 -35.23
CA CYS A 20 0.99 18.35 -35.24
C CYS A 20 2.33 17.75 -34.85
N ASP A 21 3.44 18.30 -35.35
CA ASP A 21 4.79 17.86 -35.00
C ASP A 21 5.04 17.96 -33.49
N SER A 22 4.69 19.09 -32.88
CA SER A 22 4.82 19.30 -31.44
C SER A 22 3.97 18.32 -30.61
N GLN A 23 2.77 17.98 -31.08
CA GLN A 23 1.90 17.00 -30.42
C GLN A 23 2.50 15.59 -30.49
N ILE A 24 2.93 15.16 -31.68
CA ILE A 24 3.55 13.85 -31.90
C ILE A 24 4.84 13.72 -31.07
N GLU A 25 5.66 14.76 -31.06
CA GLU A 25 6.89 14.82 -30.26
C GLU A 25 6.60 14.73 -28.76
N PHE A 26 5.60 15.47 -28.26
CA PHE A 26 5.19 15.39 -26.86
C PHE A 26 4.76 13.97 -26.49
N VAL A 27 3.86 13.36 -27.28
CA VAL A 27 3.37 12.00 -27.02
C VAL A 27 4.51 10.99 -26.97
N LYS A 28 5.44 11.08 -27.92
CA LYS A 28 6.64 10.23 -27.98
C LYS A 28 7.55 10.42 -26.76
N ASN A 29 7.82 11.67 -26.37
CA ASN A 29 8.76 11.98 -25.29
C ASN A 29 8.14 11.72 -23.89
N PHE A 30 6.83 11.86 -23.76
CA PHE A 30 6.12 11.68 -22.50
C PHE A 30 5.68 10.22 -22.24
N LYS A 31 5.58 9.40 -23.29
CA LYS A 31 5.20 7.97 -23.24
C LYS A 31 5.79 7.21 -22.05
N GLY A 32 7.12 7.26 -21.87
CA GLY A 32 7.78 6.50 -20.80
C GLY A 32 7.36 6.93 -19.40
N ALA A 33 7.21 8.24 -19.18
CA ALA A 33 6.75 8.77 -17.89
C ALA A 33 5.28 8.40 -17.63
N ALA A 34 4.42 8.50 -18.65
CA ALA A 34 3.02 8.11 -18.56
C ALA A 34 2.86 6.62 -18.22
N GLN A 35 3.60 5.74 -18.91
CA GLN A 35 3.58 4.30 -18.65
C GLN A 35 3.98 3.96 -17.22
N ILE A 36 5.04 4.57 -16.68
CA ILE A 36 5.48 4.36 -15.28
C ILE A 36 4.39 4.77 -14.28
N LEU A 37 3.78 5.94 -14.51
CA LEU A 37 2.74 6.48 -13.63
C LEU A 37 1.47 5.62 -13.65
N GLU A 38 1.03 5.19 -14.83
CA GLU A 38 -0.17 4.37 -14.99
C GLU A 38 0.02 2.94 -14.48
N GLN A 39 1.14 2.28 -14.81
CA GLN A 39 1.42 0.90 -14.38
C GLN A 39 1.51 0.76 -12.86
N LYS A 40 2.01 1.80 -12.18
CA LYS A 40 2.09 1.84 -10.71
C LYS A 40 0.82 2.40 -10.06
N GLY A 41 -0.20 2.76 -10.84
CA GLY A 41 -1.50 3.24 -10.34
C GLY A 41 -1.50 4.66 -9.76
N TYR A 42 -0.48 5.47 -10.06
CA TYR A 42 -0.38 6.85 -9.59
C TYR A 42 -1.30 7.80 -10.37
N THR A 43 -1.51 7.51 -11.65
CA THR A 43 -2.36 8.31 -12.53
C THR A 43 -3.39 7.43 -13.24
N ARG A 44 -4.52 8.04 -13.60
CA ARG A 44 -5.52 7.49 -14.51
C ARG A 44 -5.55 8.35 -15.76
N PHE A 45 -4.95 7.86 -16.84
CA PHE A 45 -4.93 8.54 -18.13
C PHE A 45 -6.21 8.27 -18.93
N THR A 46 -6.67 9.24 -19.70
CA THR A 46 -7.73 9.07 -20.70
C THR A 46 -7.44 9.96 -21.92
N PRO A 47 -7.26 9.37 -23.12
CA PRO A 47 -7.10 10.16 -24.33
C PRO A 47 -8.45 10.71 -24.80
N HIS A 48 -8.44 11.90 -25.37
CA HIS A 48 -9.60 12.53 -25.98
C HIS A 48 -9.26 13.01 -27.38
N TYR A 49 -10.25 13.00 -28.26
CA TYR A 49 -10.11 13.49 -29.63
C TYR A 49 -11.19 14.52 -29.93
N ILE A 50 -10.78 15.65 -30.50
CA ILE A 50 -11.73 16.70 -30.85
C ILE A 50 -12.56 16.27 -32.06
N THR A 51 -13.85 16.58 -32.02
CA THR A 51 -14.80 16.26 -33.06
C THR A 51 -15.75 17.42 -33.24
N TRP A 52 -15.75 18.00 -34.43
CA TRP A 52 -16.63 19.10 -34.79
C TRP A 52 -17.96 18.57 -35.30
N TYR A 53 -18.90 19.48 -35.55
CA TYR A 53 -20.14 19.18 -36.24
C TYR A 53 -20.33 20.18 -37.38
N CYS A 54 -21.08 19.75 -38.38
CA CYS A 54 -21.47 20.55 -39.52
C CYS A 54 -22.86 21.14 -39.26
N PRO A 55 -23.05 22.46 -39.38
CA PRO A 55 -24.36 23.08 -39.18
C PRO A 55 -25.39 22.55 -40.17
N GLU A 56 -26.66 22.45 -39.76
CA GLU A 56 -27.74 21.85 -40.57
C GLU A 56 -27.86 22.43 -41.97
N ALA A 57 -27.68 23.75 -42.10
CA ALA A 57 -27.72 24.47 -43.37
C ALA A 57 -26.66 24.01 -44.39
N PHE A 58 -25.58 23.36 -43.94
CA PHE A 58 -24.44 22.96 -44.76
C PHE A 58 -24.28 21.45 -44.90
N ILE A 59 -25.18 20.63 -44.34
CA ILE A 59 -25.06 19.15 -44.36
C ILE A 59 -24.90 18.59 -45.79
N LEU A 60 -25.59 19.19 -46.76
CA LEU A 60 -25.55 18.74 -48.15
C LEU A 60 -24.36 19.28 -48.95
N SER A 61 -23.58 20.21 -48.39
CA SER A 61 -22.41 20.80 -49.04
C SER A 61 -21.30 19.77 -49.30
N LYS A 62 -20.49 20.00 -50.33
CA LYS A 62 -19.34 19.12 -50.64
C LYS A 62 -18.35 19.09 -49.47
N GLN A 63 -18.13 20.23 -48.83
CA GLN A 63 -17.23 20.38 -47.70
C GLN A 63 -17.69 19.55 -46.51
N CYS A 64 -18.98 19.59 -46.16
CA CYS A 64 -19.50 18.78 -45.07
C CYS A 64 -19.40 17.28 -45.36
N LYS A 65 -19.73 16.86 -46.58
CA LYS A 65 -19.66 15.46 -46.99
C LYS A 65 -18.24 14.89 -47.04
N SER A 66 -17.22 15.70 -47.33
CA SER A 66 -15.84 15.24 -47.25
C SER A 66 -15.33 15.19 -45.81
N GLN A 67 -15.68 16.17 -44.99
CA GLN A 67 -15.07 16.34 -43.67
C GLN A 67 -15.75 15.57 -42.53
N CYS A 68 -16.95 15.04 -42.77
CA CYS A 68 -17.80 14.49 -41.73
C CYS A 68 -18.34 13.09 -42.02
N ILE A 69 -18.63 12.36 -40.95
CA ILE A 69 -19.43 11.12 -40.94
C ILE A 69 -20.79 11.35 -40.26
N ASN A 70 -21.69 10.37 -40.33
CA ASN A 70 -23.04 10.39 -39.74
C ASN A 70 -23.86 11.65 -40.07
N HIS A 71 -23.89 12.01 -41.37
CA HIS A 71 -24.58 13.19 -41.90
C HIS A 71 -24.20 14.51 -41.21
N GLY A 72 -22.90 14.72 -40.97
CA GLY A 72 -22.39 15.98 -40.43
C GLY A 72 -22.29 16.03 -38.90
N ARG A 73 -22.62 14.95 -38.20
CA ARG A 73 -22.58 14.92 -36.73
C ARG A 73 -21.17 14.91 -36.15
N TYR A 74 -20.23 14.26 -36.84
CA TYR A 74 -18.84 14.14 -36.39
C TYR A 74 -17.91 14.48 -37.53
N CYS A 75 -17.12 15.53 -37.36
CA CYS A 75 -16.25 16.09 -38.38
C CYS A 75 -14.85 16.34 -37.84
N ALA A 76 -13.88 16.34 -38.74
CA ALA A 76 -12.53 16.83 -38.48
C ALA A 76 -12.12 17.78 -39.61
N PRO A 77 -11.22 18.75 -39.35
CA PRO A 77 -10.68 19.60 -40.40
C PRO A 77 -9.79 18.80 -41.35
N ASP A 78 -9.70 19.31 -42.58
CA ASP A 78 -8.96 18.67 -43.66
C ASP A 78 -7.46 18.63 -43.31
N PRO A 79 -6.80 17.47 -43.44
CA PRO A 79 -5.38 17.33 -43.15
C PRO A 79 -4.47 18.30 -43.90
N GLU A 80 -4.68 18.42 -45.21
CA GLU A 80 -3.80 19.17 -46.12
C GLU A 80 -4.32 20.58 -46.43
N GLN A 81 -5.49 20.95 -45.87
CA GLN A 81 -6.26 22.14 -46.25
C GLN A 81 -6.58 22.19 -47.76
N ASP A 82 -6.63 21.02 -48.39
CA ASP A 82 -6.82 20.85 -49.82
C ASP A 82 -7.84 19.73 -50.12
N PHE A 83 -9.10 20.14 -50.30
CA PHE A 83 -10.23 19.23 -50.56
C PHE A 83 -10.19 18.49 -51.92
N SER A 84 -9.06 18.51 -52.62
CA SER A 84 -8.90 17.92 -53.96
C SER A 84 -7.92 16.74 -54.02
N ARG A 85 -7.12 16.50 -52.97
CA ARG A 85 -6.12 15.44 -52.91
C ARG A 85 -5.91 14.94 -51.47
N GLY A 86 -5.37 13.73 -51.36
CA GLY A 86 -5.01 13.12 -50.09
C GLY A 86 -6.20 12.61 -49.28
N TYR A 87 -6.12 12.81 -47.96
CA TYR A 87 -7.08 12.29 -47.00
C TYR A 87 -8.13 13.34 -46.66
N ASP A 88 -9.37 12.90 -46.50
CA ASP A 88 -10.48 13.76 -46.11
C ASP A 88 -10.58 13.87 -44.57
N GLY A 89 -11.26 14.91 -44.06
CA GLY A 89 -11.55 15.03 -42.63
C GLY A 89 -12.31 13.81 -42.06
N LYS A 90 -13.19 13.17 -42.83
CA LYS A 90 -13.87 11.93 -42.39
C LYS A 90 -12.89 10.80 -42.08
N ASP A 91 -11.78 10.69 -42.81
CA ASP A 91 -10.76 9.65 -42.58
C ASP A 91 -10.09 9.87 -41.22
N VAL A 92 -9.86 11.14 -40.87
CA VAL A 92 -9.35 11.55 -39.55
C VAL A 92 -10.34 11.21 -38.44
N VAL A 93 -11.64 11.42 -38.64
CA VAL A 93 -12.67 11.04 -37.66
C VAL A 93 -12.65 9.53 -37.42
N VAL A 94 -12.59 8.72 -38.49
CA VAL A 94 -12.55 7.26 -38.39
C VAL A 94 -11.28 6.78 -37.68
N GLN A 95 -10.13 7.40 -37.95
CA GLN A 95 -8.89 7.05 -37.24
C GLN A 95 -8.92 7.51 -35.79
N ASN A 96 -9.42 8.71 -35.47
CA ASN A 96 -9.63 9.17 -34.09
C ASN A 96 -10.49 8.16 -33.31
N LEU A 97 -11.62 7.74 -33.89
CA LEU A 97 -12.49 6.71 -33.33
C LEU A 97 -11.74 5.41 -33.06
N ARG A 98 -10.92 4.96 -34.02
CA ARG A 98 -10.10 3.76 -33.87
C ARG A 98 -9.11 3.88 -32.71
N GLN A 99 -8.40 5.01 -32.57
CA GLN A 99 -7.45 5.19 -31.48
C GLN A 99 -8.14 5.18 -30.10
N ILE A 100 -9.36 5.76 -30.00
CA ILE A 100 -10.19 5.68 -28.79
C ILE A 100 -10.60 4.24 -28.50
N CYS A 101 -11.02 3.49 -29.52
CA CYS A 101 -11.41 2.09 -29.37
C CYS A 101 -10.24 1.19 -28.95
N VAL A 102 -9.03 1.43 -29.47
CA VAL A 102 -7.81 0.77 -28.99
C VAL A 102 -7.61 1.04 -27.49
N PHE A 103 -7.74 2.30 -27.05
CA PHE A 103 -7.68 2.62 -25.62
C PHE A 103 -8.76 1.91 -24.81
N LYS A 104 -10.02 1.90 -25.28
CA LYS A 104 -11.12 1.24 -24.56
C LYS A 104 -10.89 -0.26 -24.38
N VAL A 105 -10.45 -0.95 -25.42
CA VAL A 105 -10.13 -2.38 -25.37
C VAL A 105 -8.92 -2.63 -24.46
N ALA A 106 -7.86 -1.82 -24.57
CA ALA A 106 -6.67 -1.92 -23.72
C ALA A 106 -7.00 -1.67 -22.24
N ASN A 107 -7.84 -0.67 -21.95
CA ASN A 107 -8.29 -0.32 -20.61
C ASN A 107 -9.19 -1.42 -20.01
N ALA A 108 -10.09 -2.02 -20.78
CA ALA A 108 -10.89 -3.16 -20.34
C ALA A 108 -10.01 -4.37 -19.94
N ASN A 109 -8.85 -4.52 -20.58
CA ASN A 109 -7.85 -5.53 -20.27
C ASN A 109 -6.84 -5.08 -19.18
N LYS A 110 -7.10 -3.97 -18.47
CA LYS A 110 -6.24 -3.39 -17.43
C LYS A 110 -4.83 -3.01 -17.90
N LYS A 111 -4.68 -2.67 -19.18
CA LYS A 111 -3.43 -2.19 -19.79
C LYS A 111 -3.63 -0.87 -20.56
N PRO A 112 -4.22 0.18 -19.95
CA PRO A 112 -4.51 1.44 -20.63
C PRO A 112 -3.28 2.10 -21.27
N TRP A 113 -2.10 1.87 -20.69
CA TRP A 113 -0.82 2.41 -21.17
C TRP A 113 -0.39 1.90 -22.55
N LEU A 114 -0.98 0.81 -23.07
CA LEU A 114 -0.74 0.34 -24.45
C LEU A 114 -1.19 1.34 -25.51
N TRP A 115 -2.10 2.26 -25.16
CA TRP A 115 -2.48 3.33 -26.07
C TRP A 115 -1.28 4.20 -26.46
N TRP A 116 -0.36 4.49 -25.52
CA TRP A 116 0.85 5.26 -25.82
C TRP A 116 1.75 4.53 -26.81
N ASP A 117 1.85 3.21 -26.71
CA ASP A 117 2.56 2.39 -27.68
C ASP A 117 1.89 2.48 -29.05
N TYR A 118 0.57 2.31 -29.10
CA TYR A 118 -0.21 2.35 -30.33
C TYR A 118 -0.07 3.69 -31.07
N VAL A 119 -0.33 4.82 -30.42
CA VAL A 119 -0.31 6.12 -31.11
C VAL A 119 1.09 6.51 -31.58
N THR A 120 2.13 6.13 -30.82
CA THR A 120 3.52 6.38 -31.20
C THR A 120 3.93 5.51 -32.39
N ASP A 121 3.57 4.23 -32.38
CA ASP A 121 3.89 3.30 -33.46
C ASP A 121 3.06 3.59 -34.71
N PHE A 122 1.79 4.00 -34.55
CA PHE A 122 0.92 4.42 -35.65
C PHE A 122 1.48 5.65 -36.36
N ALA A 123 1.85 6.71 -35.62
CA ALA A 123 2.44 7.91 -36.21
C ALA A 123 3.74 7.62 -36.97
N LYS A 124 4.49 6.58 -36.56
CA LYS A 124 5.72 6.16 -37.24
C LYS A 124 5.47 5.26 -38.45
N ARG A 125 4.52 4.33 -38.37
CA ARG A 125 4.32 3.25 -39.36
C ARG A 125 3.26 3.58 -40.40
N CYS A 126 2.31 4.46 -40.08
CA CYS A 126 1.13 4.76 -40.88
C CYS A 126 1.01 6.25 -41.26
N PRO A 127 2.10 6.93 -41.73
CA PRO A 127 2.03 8.35 -42.04
C PRO A 127 1.15 8.62 -43.27
N MET A 128 0.45 9.76 -43.28
CA MET A 128 -0.36 10.21 -44.43
C MET A 128 0.50 10.40 -45.69
N LYS A 129 1.71 10.97 -45.55
CA LYS A 129 2.69 11.18 -46.64
C LYS A 129 3.03 9.93 -47.45
N ASP A 130 2.99 8.75 -46.83
CA ASP A 130 3.27 7.48 -47.49
C ASP A 130 2.01 6.78 -48.02
N ASN A 131 0.85 7.42 -47.95
CA ASN A 131 -0.47 6.83 -48.20
C ASN A 131 -0.77 5.59 -47.33
N LYS A 132 -0.28 5.57 -46.08
CA LYS A 132 -0.46 4.45 -45.13
C LYS A 132 -1.49 4.71 -44.05
N TYR A 133 -2.17 5.86 -44.08
CA TYR A 133 -3.18 6.25 -43.10
C TYR A 133 -4.52 5.52 -43.36
N ASN A 134 -4.54 4.21 -43.11
CA ASN A 134 -5.69 3.36 -43.43
C ASN A 134 -5.87 2.22 -42.41
N LYS A 135 -7.03 1.55 -42.47
CA LYS A 135 -7.39 0.42 -41.58
C LYS A 135 -6.31 -0.66 -41.56
N LYS A 136 -5.80 -1.06 -42.72
CA LYS A 136 -4.83 -2.16 -42.84
C LYS A 136 -3.55 -1.87 -42.06
N CYS A 137 -3.00 -0.66 -42.21
CA CYS A 137 -1.81 -0.27 -41.45
C CYS A 137 -2.11 -0.23 -39.95
N ALA A 138 -3.25 0.37 -39.57
CA ALA A 138 -3.65 0.45 -38.17
C ALA A 138 -3.81 -0.95 -37.53
N ASP A 139 -4.46 -1.89 -38.21
CA ASP A 139 -4.65 -3.27 -37.73
C ASP A 139 -3.30 -3.95 -37.48
N GLN A 140 -2.31 -3.78 -38.37
CA GLN A 140 -0.97 -4.33 -38.17
C GLN A 140 -0.28 -3.78 -36.91
N VAL A 141 -0.49 -2.49 -36.58
CA VAL A 141 0.03 -1.91 -35.35
C VAL A 141 -0.68 -2.50 -34.13
N ILE A 142 -2.01 -2.58 -34.16
CA ILE A 142 -2.85 -3.15 -33.09
C ILE A 142 -2.43 -4.59 -32.78
N GLU A 143 -2.25 -5.42 -33.82
CA GLU A 143 -1.80 -6.81 -33.70
C GLU A 143 -0.40 -6.90 -33.08
N SER A 144 0.52 -6.03 -33.49
CA SER A 144 1.89 -6.02 -32.96
C SER A 144 1.96 -5.70 -31.46
N LEU A 145 0.92 -5.08 -30.91
CA LEU A 145 0.80 -4.76 -29.48
C LEU A 145 -0.05 -5.79 -28.71
N GLY A 146 -0.53 -6.84 -29.38
CA GLY A 146 -1.37 -7.88 -28.78
C GLY A 146 -2.76 -7.39 -28.36
N VAL A 147 -3.28 -6.34 -28.99
CA VAL A 147 -4.65 -5.87 -28.79
C VAL A 147 -5.58 -6.58 -29.78
N ASP A 148 -6.77 -6.97 -29.33
CA ASP A 148 -7.73 -7.71 -30.15
C ASP A 148 -8.40 -6.80 -31.20
N VAL A 149 -7.99 -6.95 -32.46
CA VAL A 149 -8.53 -6.17 -33.59
C VAL A 149 -10.04 -6.33 -33.72
N LYS A 150 -10.60 -7.52 -33.45
CA LYS A 150 -12.05 -7.75 -33.60
C LYS A 150 -12.83 -6.92 -32.60
N LYS A 151 -12.39 -6.87 -31.34
CA LYS A 151 -12.99 -6.02 -30.31
C LYS A 151 -12.85 -4.53 -30.62
N VAL A 152 -11.76 -4.13 -31.28
CA VAL A 152 -11.58 -2.75 -31.75
C VAL A 152 -12.58 -2.44 -32.87
N ASP A 153 -12.72 -3.33 -33.86
CA ASP A 153 -13.69 -3.18 -34.95
C ASP A 153 -15.15 -3.19 -34.43
N GLU A 154 -15.47 -4.03 -33.44
CA GLU A 154 -16.78 -4.02 -32.74
C GLU A 154 -17.06 -2.68 -32.05
N CYS A 155 -16.03 -2.07 -31.44
CA CYS A 155 -16.15 -0.75 -30.82
C CYS A 155 -16.34 0.38 -31.84
N ILE A 156 -15.75 0.26 -33.03
CA ILE A 156 -15.89 1.22 -34.13
C ILE A 156 -17.28 1.09 -34.79
N GLY A 157 -17.80 -0.13 -34.92
CA GLY A 157 -19.09 -0.38 -35.54
C GLY A 157 -19.13 0.09 -37.01
N ASN A 158 -20.29 0.60 -37.43
CA ASN A 158 -20.44 1.22 -38.75
C ASN A 158 -20.33 2.76 -38.63
N PRO A 159 -19.19 3.36 -39.02
CA PRO A 159 -18.98 4.80 -38.91
C PRO A 159 -19.77 5.62 -39.94
N GLU A 160 -20.43 4.98 -40.92
CA GLU A 160 -21.24 5.68 -41.93
C GLU A 160 -22.75 5.59 -41.63
N ALA A 161 -23.13 4.84 -40.58
CA ALA A 161 -24.53 4.69 -40.22
C ALA A 161 -25.11 6.03 -39.73
N ASP A 162 -26.29 6.40 -40.20
CA ASP A 162 -26.96 7.64 -39.81
C ASP A 162 -27.59 7.57 -38.40
N VAL A 163 -26.81 7.16 -37.41
CA VAL A 163 -27.22 7.01 -36.02
C VAL A 163 -26.22 7.69 -35.09
N GLU A 164 -26.66 7.98 -33.88
CA GLU A 164 -25.76 8.52 -32.86
C GLU A 164 -24.70 7.48 -32.48
N HIS A 165 -23.43 7.88 -32.50
CA HIS A 165 -22.32 6.98 -32.18
C HIS A 165 -21.87 7.21 -30.73
N ALA A 166 -22.13 6.25 -29.84
CA ALA A 166 -21.89 6.39 -28.40
C ALA A 166 -20.46 6.85 -28.05
N VAL A 167 -19.44 6.36 -28.76
CA VAL A 167 -18.04 6.77 -28.51
C VAL A 167 -17.79 8.23 -28.90
N LEU A 168 -18.23 8.66 -30.07
CA LEU A 168 -17.99 10.02 -30.57
C LEU A 168 -18.87 11.04 -29.85
N LYS A 169 -20.08 10.66 -29.47
CA LYS A 169 -20.92 11.46 -28.57
C LYS A 169 -20.21 11.74 -27.24
N ALA A 170 -19.62 10.72 -26.63
CA ALA A 170 -18.87 10.88 -25.38
C ALA A 170 -17.66 11.82 -25.55
N GLU A 171 -17.03 11.85 -26.73
CA GLU A 171 -15.96 12.81 -27.02
C GLU A 171 -16.48 14.25 -27.15
N GLN A 172 -17.63 14.47 -27.81
CA GLN A 172 -18.27 15.79 -27.86
C GLN A 172 -18.67 16.27 -26.46
N GLU A 173 -19.25 15.40 -25.65
CA GLU A 173 -19.59 15.70 -24.24
C GLU A 173 -18.34 16.00 -23.40
N ALA A 174 -17.23 15.28 -23.64
CA ALA A 174 -15.96 15.53 -22.98
C ALA A 174 -15.28 16.84 -23.41
N GLN A 175 -15.64 17.41 -24.57
CA GLN A 175 -15.18 18.73 -25.01
C GLN A 175 -15.92 19.86 -24.26
N ILE A 176 -17.17 19.64 -23.84
CA ILE A 176 -17.97 20.62 -23.10
C ILE A 176 -17.47 20.73 -21.66
N GLY A 177 -17.12 21.94 -21.24
CA GLY A 177 -16.61 22.27 -19.92
C GLY A 177 -17.60 21.94 -18.81
N GLN A 178 -17.10 21.33 -17.73
CA GLN A 178 -17.86 21.14 -16.50
C GLN A 178 -17.19 21.93 -15.38
N GLY A 179 -17.95 22.83 -14.74
CA GLY A 179 -17.44 23.71 -13.67
C GLY A 179 -16.27 24.58 -14.13
N ASP A 180 -15.23 24.67 -13.30
CA ASP A 180 -14.07 25.55 -13.53
C ASP A 180 -13.12 25.10 -14.65
N ARG A 181 -13.35 23.93 -15.28
CA ARG A 181 -12.49 23.43 -16.35
C ARG A 181 -12.56 24.30 -17.60
N GLY A 182 -13.74 24.86 -17.91
CA GLY A 182 -14.04 25.46 -19.21
C GLY A 182 -14.04 24.44 -20.36
N ASP A 183 -14.48 24.88 -21.53
CA ASP A 183 -14.55 24.07 -22.75
C ASP A 183 -13.15 23.77 -23.31
N VAL A 184 -13.01 22.62 -23.97
CA VAL A 184 -11.81 22.25 -24.73
C VAL A 184 -12.06 22.56 -26.20
N THR A 185 -11.62 23.73 -26.64
CA THR A 185 -11.83 24.22 -28.02
C THR A 185 -10.54 24.29 -28.84
N ILE A 186 -9.38 24.08 -28.21
CA ILE A 186 -8.05 24.18 -28.82
C ILE A 186 -7.28 22.90 -28.55
N LEU A 187 -6.50 22.45 -29.54
CA LEU A 187 -5.59 21.31 -29.42
C LEU A 187 -4.13 21.74 -29.65
N PRO A 188 -3.15 21.01 -29.08
CA PRO A 188 -3.32 20.00 -28.02
C PRO A 188 -3.74 20.60 -26.67
N THR A 189 -4.56 19.89 -25.90
CA THR A 189 -4.97 20.32 -24.55
C THR A 189 -4.73 19.21 -23.53
N LEU A 190 -3.98 19.52 -22.48
CA LEU A 190 -3.78 18.62 -21.34
C LEU A 190 -4.65 19.07 -20.16
N VAL A 191 -5.28 18.13 -19.48
CA VAL A 191 -6.05 18.38 -18.25
C VAL A 191 -5.50 17.49 -17.14
N ILE A 192 -5.18 18.11 -16.00
CA ILE A 192 -4.71 17.43 -14.79
C ILE A 192 -5.69 17.77 -13.66
N ASN A 193 -6.26 16.76 -13.00
CA ASN A 193 -7.25 16.94 -11.93
C ASN A 193 -8.39 17.92 -12.29
N LYS A 194 -8.99 17.75 -13.47
CA LYS A 194 -10.07 18.61 -14.01
C LYS A 194 -9.66 20.07 -14.28
N ARG A 195 -8.37 20.41 -14.25
CA ARG A 195 -7.86 21.75 -14.60
C ARG A 195 -7.06 21.69 -15.90
N GLN A 196 -7.33 22.61 -16.81
CA GLN A 196 -6.57 22.72 -18.05
C GLN A 196 -5.14 23.21 -17.75
N TYR A 197 -4.15 22.49 -18.26
CA TYR A 197 -2.75 22.87 -18.19
C TYR A 197 -2.43 23.91 -19.26
N ARG A 198 -1.84 25.03 -18.85
CA ARG A 198 -1.50 26.18 -19.73
C ARG A 198 0.01 26.39 -19.93
N GLY A 199 0.83 25.42 -19.51
CA GLY A 199 2.29 25.49 -19.67
C GLY A 199 2.76 24.88 -21.00
N LYS A 200 4.09 24.76 -21.15
CA LYS A 200 4.69 24.13 -22.32
C LYS A 200 4.46 22.62 -22.33
N LEU A 201 4.16 22.05 -23.49
CA LEU A 201 4.03 20.59 -23.67
C LEU A 201 5.40 19.93 -23.81
N GLU A 202 6.20 20.03 -22.76
CA GLU A 202 7.50 19.38 -22.62
C GLU A 202 7.44 18.34 -21.50
N LYS A 203 8.20 17.25 -21.62
CA LYS A 203 8.19 16.14 -20.65
C LYS A 203 8.36 16.64 -19.21
N GLY A 204 9.40 17.44 -18.95
CA GLY A 204 9.70 17.96 -17.61
C GLY A 204 8.63 18.92 -17.09
N ALA A 205 8.14 19.84 -17.93
CA ALA A 205 7.14 20.83 -17.53
C ALA A 205 5.79 20.19 -17.17
N VAL A 206 5.38 19.17 -17.95
CA VAL A 206 4.16 18.41 -17.67
C VAL A 206 4.34 17.51 -16.44
N LEU A 207 5.49 16.83 -16.32
CA LEU A 207 5.76 15.98 -15.17
C LEU A 207 5.79 16.79 -13.87
N LYS A 208 6.39 17.99 -13.84
CA LYS A 208 6.32 18.92 -12.70
C LYS A 208 4.87 19.27 -12.33
N ALA A 209 4.01 19.52 -13.32
CA ALA A 209 2.60 19.82 -13.07
C ALA A 209 1.82 18.63 -12.51
N ILE A 210 2.13 17.41 -12.94
CA ILE A 210 1.56 16.18 -12.38
C ILE A 210 2.08 15.96 -10.96
N CYS A 211 3.38 16.09 -10.74
CA CYS A 211 4.03 15.92 -9.45
C CYS A 211 3.49 16.90 -8.39
N ALA A 212 3.21 18.15 -8.79
CA ALA A 212 2.55 19.14 -7.94
C ALA A 212 1.15 18.73 -7.45
N GLY A 213 0.51 17.76 -8.12
CA GLY A 213 -0.81 17.25 -7.75
C GLY A 213 -0.80 16.24 -6.60
N PHE A 214 0.34 15.64 -6.27
CA PHE A 214 0.45 14.73 -5.13
C PHE A 214 0.53 15.49 -3.81
N ARG A 215 0.08 14.84 -2.73
CA ARG A 215 0.31 15.34 -1.38
C ARG A 215 1.80 15.20 -1.07
N GLU A 216 2.35 16.18 -0.38
CA GLU A 216 3.72 16.15 0.11
C GLU A 216 4.03 14.83 0.81
N THR A 217 5.20 14.26 0.54
CA THR A 217 5.71 12.96 1.00
C THR A 217 5.06 11.70 0.40
N THR A 218 4.09 11.86 -0.50
CA THR A 218 3.38 10.75 -1.18
C THR A 218 3.69 10.66 -2.67
N GLU A 219 4.61 11.49 -3.14
CA GLU A 219 5.02 11.58 -4.54
C GLU A 219 5.71 10.29 -4.99
N PRO A 220 5.49 9.86 -6.25
CA PRO A 220 6.21 8.74 -6.82
C PRO A 220 7.69 9.10 -7.05
N ALA A 221 8.57 8.10 -7.06
CA ALA A 221 10.01 8.29 -7.29
C ALA A 221 10.36 9.03 -8.60
N ILE A 222 9.50 8.99 -9.63
CA ILE A 222 9.69 9.75 -10.88
C ILE A 222 9.57 11.28 -10.66
N CYS A 223 9.03 11.71 -9.53
CA CYS A 223 8.96 13.12 -9.12
C CYS A 223 10.17 13.58 -8.31
N LEU A 224 11.05 12.65 -7.91
CA LEU A 224 12.25 12.87 -7.09
C LEU A 224 13.53 12.61 -7.92
N THR A 225 13.46 12.97 -9.20
CA THR A 225 14.59 12.87 -10.12
C THR A 225 15.16 14.26 -10.35
N GLU A 226 16.47 14.33 -10.61
CA GLU A 226 17.21 15.60 -10.78
C GLU A 226 16.68 16.49 -11.92
N ASP A 227 15.97 15.93 -12.91
CA ASP A 227 15.31 16.71 -13.96
C ASP A 227 14.02 17.41 -13.50
N ILE A 228 13.51 17.04 -12.33
CA ILE A 228 12.21 17.46 -11.81
C ILE A 228 12.34 18.34 -10.57
N GLU A 229 13.16 17.95 -9.61
CA GLU A 229 13.39 18.67 -8.34
C GLU A 229 14.89 18.77 -7.99
N THR A 230 15.21 19.46 -6.90
CA THR A 230 16.56 19.54 -6.34
C THR A 230 16.60 18.90 -4.97
N ASN A 231 17.30 17.77 -4.84
CA ASN A 231 17.31 17.01 -3.60
C ASN A 231 18.15 17.71 -2.52
N GLU A 232 17.50 18.41 -1.59
CA GLU A 232 18.21 19.17 -0.55
C GLU A 232 18.82 18.27 0.53
N CYS A 233 18.46 16.99 0.59
CA CYS A 233 19.07 16.05 1.54
C CYS A 233 20.51 15.68 1.19
N LEU A 234 20.96 15.91 -0.06
CA LEU A 234 22.33 15.65 -0.47
C LEU A 234 23.32 16.68 0.11
N GLU A 235 22.87 17.89 0.40
CA GLU A 235 23.69 18.95 0.97
C GLU A 235 23.43 19.13 2.46
N ASN A 236 24.44 18.89 3.30
CA ASN A 236 24.34 18.99 4.77
C ASN A 236 23.13 18.24 5.38
N ASN A 237 22.70 17.13 4.76
CA ASN A 237 21.50 16.38 5.16
C ASN A 237 20.22 17.26 5.19
N GLY A 238 20.17 18.30 4.36
CA GLY A 238 19.16 19.33 4.39
C GLY A 238 19.19 20.21 5.64
N GLY A 239 20.03 19.95 6.64
CA GLY A 239 19.87 20.51 7.99
C GLY A 239 18.82 19.76 8.83
N CYS A 240 18.50 18.51 8.48
CA CYS A 240 17.76 17.59 9.34
C CYS A 240 18.69 16.79 10.24
N TRP A 241 18.11 16.21 11.29
CA TRP A 241 18.80 15.30 12.20
C TRP A 241 19.39 14.11 11.45
N GLN A 242 20.58 13.69 11.85
CA GLN A 242 21.29 12.54 11.31
C GLN A 242 22.05 11.83 12.43
N ASP A 243 21.89 10.52 12.52
CA ASP A 243 22.79 9.66 13.28
C ASP A 243 23.82 9.05 12.33
N LYS A 244 25.06 9.55 12.41
CA LYS A 244 26.17 9.08 11.58
C LYS A 244 26.66 7.68 11.97
N ALA A 245 26.47 7.26 13.21
CA ALA A 245 26.91 5.94 13.67
C ALA A 245 25.99 4.83 13.15
N ALA A 246 24.68 5.10 13.14
CA ALA A 246 23.66 4.17 12.65
C ALA A 246 23.26 4.39 11.17
N ASN A 247 23.86 5.37 10.50
CA ASN A 247 23.50 5.82 9.15
C ASN A 247 21.98 6.10 9.01
N LEU A 248 21.41 6.76 10.00
CA LEU A 248 20.00 7.15 10.03
C LEU A 248 19.87 8.64 9.72
N THR A 249 18.85 9.00 8.96
CA THR A 249 18.54 10.40 8.66
C THR A 249 17.05 10.66 8.82
N ALA A 250 16.73 11.85 9.32
CA ALA A 250 15.38 12.39 9.30
C ALA A 250 15.08 13.17 8.01
N CYS A 251 16.06 13.39 7.14
CA CYS A 251 15.83 14.11 5.89
C CYS A 251 15.08 13.22 4.90
N LYS A 252 13.86 13.62 4.56
CA LYS A 252 13.06 13.02 3.52
C LYS A 252 12.85 14.03 2.41
N ASP A 253 13.38 13.68 1.25
CA ASP A 253 13.24 14.45 0.02
C ASP A 253 11.80 14.40 -0.52
N THR A 254 11.36 15.48 -1.14
CA THR A 254 10.00 15.68 -1.65
C THR A 254 10.01 16.50 -2.94
N PHE A 255 8.92 16.49 -3.70
CA PHE A 255 8.83 17.32 -4.91
C PHE A 255 8.88 18.83 -4.63
N ARG A 256 8.54 19.24 -3.40
CA ARG A 256 8.48 20.66 -2.98
C ARG A 256 9.72 21.10 -2.21
N GLY A 257 10.72 20.24 -2.13
CA GLY A 257 11.95 20.42 -1.38
C GLY A 257 12.11 19.26 -0.39
N ARG A 258 12.33 19.54 0.90
CA ARG A 258 12.51 18.48 1.90
C ARG A 258 11.61 18.64 3.12
N VAL A 259 11.38 17.52 3.81
CA VAL A 259 10.82 17.50 5.16
C VAL A 259 11.78 16.79 6.12
N CYS A 260 11.85 17.27 7.36
CA CYS A 260 12.53 16.55 8.42
C CYS A 260 11.50 15.72 9.20
N GLU A 261 11.52 14.40 9.04
CA GLU A 261 10.64 13.48 9.73
C GLU A 261 11.48 12.35 10.32
N CYS A 262 11.33 12.10 11.63
CA CYS A 262 12.08 11.04 12.28
C CYS A 262 11.79 9.67 11.63
N PRO A 263 12.84 8.89 11.30
CA PRO A 263 12.69 7.70 10.47
C PRO A 263 11.97 6.57 11.21
N VAL A 264 11.46 5.62 10.43
CA VAL A 264 10.97 4.32 10.93
C VAL A 264 11.84 3.23 10.33
N VAL A 265 12.61 2.54 11.16
CA VAL A 265 13.61 1.55 10.71
C VAL A 265 13.31 0.21 11.37
N GLN A 266 13.13 -0.84 10.56
CA GLN A 266 12.81 -2.19 11.06
C GLN A 266 11.60 -2.26 12.00
N GLY A 267 10.63 -1.34 11.82
CA GLY A 267 9.44 -1.23 12.67
C GLY A 267 9.64 -0.44 13.98
N MET A 268 10.88 -0.03 14.30
CA MET A 268 11.14 0.96 15.34
C MET A 268 10.77 2.35 14.85
N LYS A 269 10.00 3.09 15.65
CA LYS A 269 9.61 4.46 15.36
C LYS A 269 10.52 5.41 16.12
N PHE A 270 11.11 6.37 15.43
CA PHE A 270 11.78 7.48 16.10
C PHE A 270 10.78 8.61 16.33
N THR A 271 10.91 9.30 17.46
CA THR A 271 10.07 10.45 17.83
C THR A 271 10.95 11.66 18.13
N GLY A 272 10.51 12.85 17.75
CA GLY A 272 11.28 14.07 17.93
C GLY A 272 10.84 15.18 16.97
N ASP A 273 11.65 16.22 16.85
CA ASP A 273 11.38 17.36 15.96
C ASP A 273 11.86 17.11 14.52
N GLY A 274 12.70 16.10 14.28
CA GLY A 274 13.30 15.79 12.98
C GLY A 274 14.48 16.69 12.61
N TYR A 275 14.63 17.86 13.22
CA TYR A 275 15.68 18.84 12.90
C TYR A 275 16.91 18.64 13.77
N THR A 276 16.72 18.57 15.08
CA THR A 276 17.80 18.50 16.08
C THR A 276 17.73 17.25 16.91
N HIS A 277 16.56 16.62 17.01
CA HIS A 277 16.31 15.49 17.88
C HIS A 277 15.42 14.44 17.22
N CYS A 278 15.90 13.20 17.20
CA CYS A 278 15.09 11.99 17.00
C CYS A 278 15.59 10.92 17.95
N GLU A 279 14.69 10.42 18.80
CA GLU A 279 14.97 9.33 19.75
C GLU A 279 14.16 8.08 19.41
N ALA A 280 14.75 6.91 19.62
CA ALA A 280 14.06 5.64 19.41
C ALA A 280 12.93 5.48 20.43
N SER A 281 11.72 5.18 19.95
CA SER A 281 10.52 4.98 20.75
C SER A 281 9.84 3.65 20.41
N GLY A 282 9.18 3.05 21.42
CA GLY A 282 8.44 1.80 21.28
C GLY A 282 9.21 0.55 21.74
N ARG A 283 8.58 -0.63 21.54
CA ARG A 283 8.97 -1.94 22.11
C ARG A 283 10.29 -2.54 21.59
N LEU A 284 10.94 -1.91 20.62
CA LEU A 284 12.19 -2.41 20.01
C LEU A 284 13.34 -1.40 20.15
N ARG A 285 13.14 -0.29 20.88
CA ARG A 285 14.10 0.82 20.88
C ARG A 285 15.51 0.44 21.36
N CYS A 286 15.65 -0.64 22.13
CA CYS A 286 16.94 -1.08 22.64
C CYS A 286 17.84 -1.76 21.58
N GLU A 287 17.31 -2.10 20.40
CA GLU A 287 18.08 -2.74 19.33
C GLU A 287 19.07 -1.78 18.63
N ILE A 288 18.70 -0.50 18.49
CA ILE A 288 19.55 0.52 17.86
C ILE A 288 20.18 1.38 18.96
N ASN A 289 21.52 1.36 19.03
CA ASN A 289 22.31 2.15 19.99
C ASN A 289 21.80 2.06 21.45
N ASN A 290 21.26 0.89 21.85
CA ASN A 290 20.70 0.65 23.18
C ASN A 290 19.64 1.69 23.62
N GLY A 291 18.86 2.23 22.68
CA GLY A 291 17.85 3.25 22.94
C GLY A 291 18.40 4.58 23.46
N GLY A 292 19.70 4.84 23.24
CA GLY A 292 20.41 5.99 23.82
C GLY A 292 20.70 5.85 25.32
N CYS A 293 20.50 4.67 25.90
CA CYS A 293 20.71 4.39 27.31
C CYS A 293 22.09 3.80 27.60
N TRP A 294 22.55 4.01 28.83
CA TRP A 294 23.82 3.49 29.31
C TRP A 294 23.90 1.96 29.16
N LYS A 295 25.05 1.47 28.71
CA LYS A 295 25.39 0.05 28.59
C LYS A 295 26.86 -0.15 28.93
N LYS A 296 27.16 -1.15 29.76
CA LYS A 296 28.54 -1.54 30.09
C LYS A 296 28.64 -3.05 30.26
N THR A 297 29.73 -3.62 29.75
CA THR A 297 30.08 -5.04 29.96
C THR A 297 31.24 -5.12 30.93
N GLN A 298 31.10 -5.91 32.00
CA GLN A 298 32.12 -6.14 33.01
C GLN A 298 32.00 -7.60 33.50
N ASP A 299 33.12 -8.30 33.56
CA ASP A 299 33.21 -9.71 34.00
C ASP A 299 32.20 -10.65 33.28
N ASP A 300 32.18 -10.60 31.94
CA ASP A 300 31.28 -11.36 31.05
C ASP A 300 29.78 -11.13 31.28
N ARG A 301 29.40 -10.10 32.03
CA ARG A 301 28.01 -9.65 32.21
C ARG A 301 27.81 -8.28 31.59
N THR A 302 26.76 -8.15 30.79
CA THR A 302 26.35 -6.87 30.19
C THR A 302 25.18 -6.30 30.96
N PHE A 303 25.35 -5.10 31.49
CA PHE A 303 24.33 -4.32 32.17
C PHE A 303 23.84 -3.22 31.23
N THR A 304 22.52 -3.02 31.17
CA THR A 304 21.88 -2.02 30.31
C THR A 304 20.81 -1.26 31.09
N ALA A 305 20.72 0.04 30.83
CA ALA A 305 19.66 0.90 31.32
C ALA A 305 18.45 0.99 30.37
N CYS A 306 18.48 0.23 29.26
CA CYS A 306 17.38 0.16 28.30
C CYS A 306 16.47 -1.03 28.62
N THR A 307 15.16 -0.80 28.67
CA THR A 307 14.14 -1.83 28.88
C THR A 307 13.06 -1.67 27.81
N ASP A 308 12.74 -2.75 27.10
CA ASP A 308 11.76 -2.78 26.00
C ASP A 308 10.31 -2.61 26.47
N ASP A 309 10.02 -2.93 27.74
CA ASP A 309 8.71 -2.71 28.37
C ASP A 309 8.41 -1.23 28.62
N ASN A 310 9.44 -0.38 28.70
CA ASN A 310 9.27 1.04 28.93
C ASN A 310 9.34 1.79 27.59
N SER A 311 8.23 2.41 27.19
CA SER A 311 8.10 3.06 25.88
C SER A 311 8.94 4.34 25.73
N GLN A 312 9.42 4.93 26.84
CA GLN A 312 10.27 6.13 26.88
C GLN A 312 11.22 6.14 28.09
N GLY A 313 12.42 6.73 27.93
CA GLY A 313 13.38 7.02 29.01
C GLY A 313 14.30 5.86 29.43
N CYS A 314 15.42 6.17 30.09
CA CYS A 314 16.41 5.18 30.54
C CYS A 314 16.28 4.94 32.05
N LYS A 315 16.46 3.69 32.50
CA LYS A 315 16.42 3.34 33.92
C LYS A 315 17.58 2.42 34.25
N CYS A 316 18.44 2.83 35.17
CA CYS A 316 19.56 2.00 35.60
C CYS A 316 19.08 0.61 36.06
N PRO A 317 19.82 -0.45 35.72
CA PRO A 317 19.48 -1.80 36.16
C PRO A 317 19.57 -1.90 37.70
N PRO A 318 18.93 -2.91 38.32
CA PRO A 318 19.03 -3.14 39.75
C PRO A 318 20.50 -3.21 40.22
N GLY A 319 20.81 -2.63 41.38
CA GLY A 319 22.18 -2.49 41.90
C GLY A 319 22.92 -1.24 41.41
N PHE A 320 22.30 -0.42 40.55
CA PHE A 320 22.89 0.82 40.05
C PHE A 320 22.02 2.05 40.31
N LYS A 321 22.64 3.22 40.47
CA LYS A 321 22.00 4.54 40.61
C LYS A 321 22.54 5.54 39.59
N GLY A 322 21.68 6.42 39.09
CA GLY A 322 22.06 7.46 38.14
C GLY A 322 20.94 7.90 37.20
N ASP A 323 21.31 8.58 36.12
CA ASP A 323 20.37 9.13 35.12
C ASP A 323 19.94 8.09 34.07
N GLY A 324 20.64 6.94 33.98
CA GLY A 324 20.37 5.90 33.00
C GLY A 324 20.83 6.21 31.57
N VAL A 325 21.22 7.45 31.27
CA VAL A 325 21.63 7.90 29.93
C VAL A 325 23.15 7.88 29.83
N ASN A 326 23.82 8.62 30.72
CA ASN A 326 25.28 8.74 30.71
C ASN A 326 25.91 8.01 31.89
N ILE A 327 25.20 7.88 33.01
CA ILE A 327 25.76 7.45 34.29
C ILE A 327 24.81 6.43 34.95
N CYS A 328 25.33 5.22 35.17
CA CYS A 328 24.83 4.27 36.15
C CYS A 328 26.02 3.82 37.00
N GLU A 329 26.06 4.32 38.23
CA GLU A 329 27.07 3.98 39.24
C GLU A 329 26.60 2.82 40.09
N ASP A 330 27.53 1.92 40.41
CA ASP A 330 27.29 0.78 41.29
C ASP A 330 26.89 1.27 42.70
N VAL A 331 25.87 0.63 43.27
CA VAL A 331 25.39 0.92 44.62
C VAL A 331 26.06 -0.04 45.56
N ASP A 332 26.97 0.45 46.41
CA ASP A 332 27.59 -0.37 47.45
C ASP A 332 26.56 -0.69 48.54
N GLU A 333 25.84 -1.80 48.37
CA GLU A 333 24.76 -2.18 49.28
C GLU A 333 25.27 -2.51 50.69
N CYS A 334 26.56 -2.87 50.82
CA CYS A 334 27.22 -3.12 52.09
C CYS A 334 27.44 -1.83 52.89
N LYS A 335 27.92 -0.78 52.22
CA LYS A 335 28.19 0.53 52.84
C LYS A 335 26.92 1.32 53.11
N GLU A 336 25.96 1.26 52.20
CA GLU A 336 24.66 1.91 52.36
C GLU A 336 23.73 1.13 53.32
N LYS A 337 24.18 -0.05 53.80
CA LYS A 337 23.42 -0.96 54.67
C LYS A 337 22.06 -1.32 54.07
N LEU A 338 21.98 -1.46 52.75
CA LEU A 338 20.74 -1.87 52.07
C LEU A 338 20.54 -3.38 52.11
N ALA A 339 21.60 -4.16 52.35
CA ALA A 339 21.58 -5.62 52.43
C ALA A 339 22.57 -6.20 53.45
N CYS A 340 22.41 -7.49 53.77
CA CYS A 340 23.26 -8.24 54.71
C CYS A 340 23.33 -7.62 56.12
N GLN A 341 22.20 -7.18 56.68
CA GLN A 341 22.16 -6.52 57.99
C GLN A 341 22.24 -7.51 59.18
N CYS A 342 22.27 -8.82 58.90
CA CYS A 342 22.27 -9.82 59.95
C CYS A 342 23.57 -9.83 60.80
N PRO A 343 23.53 -10.10 62.11
CA PRO A 343 24.69 -9.99 63.00
C PRO A 343 25.87 -10.93 62.66
N ALA A 344 25.60 -12.04 61.97
CA ALA A 344 26.60 -13.05 61.60
C ALA A 344 26.95 -13.01 60.10
N CYS A 345 26.45 -12.02 59.37
CA CYS A 345 26.65 -11.85 57.93
C CYS A 345 27.93 -11.07 57.63
N LYS A 346 28.66 -11.53 56.61
CA LYS A 346 29.73 -10.79 55.95
C LYS A 346 29.23 -10.37 54.58
N CYS A 347 29.16 -9.06 54.37
CA CYS A 347 28.80 -8.46 53.10
C CYS A 347 30.06 -8.22 52.27
N LYS A 348 30.02 -8.62 51.00
CA LYS A 348 31.04 -8.29 50.00
C LYS A 348 30.33 -7.65 48.81
N ASP A 349 30.67 -6.41 48.54
CA ASP A 349 30.15 -5.67 47.40
C ASP A 349 30.73 -6.23 46.08
N THR A 350 29.92 -6.29 45.04
CA THR A 350 30.30 -6.76 43.71
C THR A 350 29.68 -5.86 42.65
N TRP A 351 30.26 -5.79 41.45
CA TRP A 351 29.72 -4.88 40.43
C TRP A 351 28.29 -5.28 40.02
N GLY A 352 27.31 -4.43 40.35
CA GLY A 352 25.89 -4.59 40.11
C GLY A 352 25.16 -5.53 41.06
N SER A 353 25.78 -5.97 42.17
CA SER A 353 25.18 -6.87 43.16
C SER A 353 26.02 -6.94 44.44
N TYR A 354 25.54 -7.63 45.46
CA TYR A 354 26.32 -7.98 46.65
C TYR A 354 26.33 -9.49 46.89
N GLU A 355 27.33 -9.96 47.62
CA GLU A 355 27.44 -11.33 48.14
C GLU A 355 27.41 -11.30 49.67
N CYS A 356 26.36 -11.87 50.27
CA CYS A 356 26.31 -12.10 51.71
C CYS A 356 26.77 -13.54 52.01
N SER A 357 27.66 -13.68 52.97
CA SER A 357 28.06 -14.99 53.51
C SER A 357 27.85 -15.03 55.02
N CYS A 358 27.43 -16.18 55.54
CA CYS A 358 27.29 -16.36 56.99
C CYS A 358 28.56 -16.95 57.59
N SER A 359 28.90 -16.49 58.79
CA SER A 359 30.00 -17.04 59.55
C SER A 359 29.67 -18.46 60.04
N GLY A 360 30.64 -19.38 60.01
CA GLY A 360 30.50 -20.69 60.66
C GLY A 360 29.75 -21.78 59.88
N GLY A 361 29.72 -21.73 58.54
CA GLY A 361 29.10 -22.80 57.71
C GLY A 361 27.58 -22.79 57.68
N LEU A 362 26.96 -21.71 58.19
CA LEU A 362 25.53 -21.44 58.11
C LEU A 362 25.14 -21.04 56.66
N LEU A 363 23.91 -21.34 56.26
CA LEU A 363 23.37 -20.93 54.96
C LEU A 363 22.69 -19.56 55.08
N TYR A 364 23.02 -18.64 54.17
CA TYR A 364 22.38 -17.33 54.09
C TYR A 364 21.06 -17.42 53.31
N MET A 365 19.96 -16.93 53.90
CA MET A 365 18.67 -16.80 53.22
C MET A 365 18.36 -15.34 52.89
N ARG A 366 18.37 -15.03 51.58
CA ARG A 366 18.23 -13.65 51.05
C ARG A 366 16.88 -13.00 51.36
N GLU A 367 15.80 -13.77 51.43
CA GLU A 367 14.43 -13.25 51.60
C GLU A 367 14.15 -12.75 53.03
N HIS A 368 14.83 -13.32 54.02
CA HIS A 368 14.65 -13.01 55.44
C HIS A 368 15.89 -12.37 56.08
N ASP A 369 16.95 -12.12 55.31
CA ASP A 369 18.25 -11.61 55.78
C ASP A 369 18.73 -12.32 57.06
N THR A 370 18.73 -13.66 57.03
CA THR A 370 19.08 -14.51 58.19
C THR A 370 20.01 -15.66 57.82
N CYS A 371 20.77 -16.11 58.81
CA CYS A 371 21.64 -17.30 58.72
C CYS A 371 20.97 -18.49 59.40
N ILE A 372 20.84 -19.61 58.68
CA ILE A 372 20.26 -20.86 59.21
C ILE A 372 21.32 -21.95 59.34
N SER A 373 21.25 -22.73 60.42
CA SER A 373 22.08 -23.91 60.63
C SER A 373 21.64 -25.06 59.72
N LYS A 374 22.63 -25.75 59.14
CA LYS A 374 22.41 -26.93 58.33
C LYS A 374 22.19 -28.17 59.23
N GLU A 375 21.12 -28.17 60.02
CA GLU A 375 20.67 -29.36 60.75
C GLU A 375 19.24 -29.71 60.36
N SER A 376 19.12 -30.54 59.33
CA SER A 376 17.91 -31.32 59.07
C SER A 376 18.24 -32.79 59.31
N ARG A 377 18.16 -33.23 60.57
CA ARG A 377 17.86 -34.63 60.89
C ARG A 377 16.35 -34.75 60.94
N THR A 378 15.72 -34.86 59.78
CA THR A 378 14.35 -35.36 59.69
C THR A 378 14.41 -36.89 59.78
N GLU A 379 14.42 -37.44 60.99
CA GLU A 379 14.01 -38.82 61.20
C GLU A 379 12.50 -38.91 60.98
N VAL A 380 12.08 -38.95 59.72
CA VAL A 380 10.72 -39.37 59.37
C VAL A 380 10.70 -40.89 59.52
N SER A 381 10.15 -41.35 60.64
CA SER A 381 9.88 -42.78 60.88
C SER A 381 9.15 -43.36 59.67
N TRP A 382 9.79 -44.32 59.00
CA TRP A 382 9.27 -45.05 57.82
C TRP A 382 7.85 -45.62 58.02
N SER A 383 7.40 -45.71 59.28
CA SER A 383 6.04 -46.08 59.67
C SER A 383 4.95 -45.20 59.03
N PHE A 384 5.17 -43.89 58.86
CA PHE A 384 4.17 -43.00 58.25
C PHE A 384 4.03 -43.21 56.74
N ALA A 385 5.11 -43.59 56.04
CA ALA A 385 5.06 -43.91 54.62
C ALA A 385 4.25 -45.19 54.36
N TRP A 386 4.37 -46.20 55.22
CA TRP A 386 3.59 -47.45 55.11
C TRP A 386 2.10 -47.26 55.35
N ILE A 387 1.68 -46.37 56.25
CA ILE A 387 0.27 -46.06 56.49
C ILE A 387 -0.37 -45.40 55.26
N ILE A 388 0.33 -44.47 54.59
CA ILE A 388 -0.17 -43.81 53.38
C ILE A 388 -0.25 -44.82 52.22
N ILE A 389 0.76 -45.68 52.05
CA ILE A 389 0.77 -46.71 50.99
C ILE A 389 -0.37 -47.72 51.20
N LEU A 390 -0.60 -48.18 52.42
CA LEU A 390 -1.71 -49.09 52.73
C LEU A 390 -3.09 -48.41 52.55
N GLY A 391 -3.21 -47.14 52.92
CA GLY A 391 -4.43 -46.35 52.69
C GLY A 391 -4.76 -46.19 51.20
N LEU A 392 -3.76 -45.90 50.37
CA LEU A 392 -3.92 -45.79 48.91
C LEU A 392 -4.25 -47.14 48.25
N ALA A 393 -3.66 -48.23 48.73
CA ALA A 393 -3.98 -49.57 48.25
C ALA A 393 -5.44 -49.96 48.56
N ALA A 394 -5.93 -49.65 49.77
CA ALA A 394 -7.33 -49.90 50.14
C ALA A 394 -8.31 -49.07 49.29
N ALA A 395 -8.01 -47.79 49.04
CA ALA A 395 -8.81 -46.93 48.18
C ALA A 395 -8.82 -47.42 46.71
N GLY A 396 -7.68 -47.91 46.21
CA GLY A 396 -7.57 -48.52 44.88
C GLY A 396 -8.41 -49.78 44.73
N VAL A 397 -8.44 -50.65 45.74
CA VAL A 397 -9.27 -51.87 45.74
C VAL A 397 -10.76 -51.53 45.76
N ALA A 398 -11.18 -50.55 46.58
CA ALA A 398 -12.56 -50.07 46.59
C ALA A 398 -12.98 -49.48 45.24
N GLY A 399 -12.12 -48.67 44.62
CA GLY A 399 -12.33 -48.12 43.28
C GLY A 399 -12.43 -49.19 42.18
N TYR A 400 -11.59 -50.22 42.24
CA TYR A 400 -11.61 -51.34 41.29
C TYR A 400 -12.89 -52.19 41.41
N VAL A 401 -13.40 -52.41 42.63
CA VAL A 401 -14.67 -53.12 42.87
C VAL A 401 -15.84 -52.32 42.29
N VAL A 402 -15.88 -51.00 42.49
CA VAL A 402 -16.91 -50.11 41.92
C VAL A 402 -16.81 -50.05 40.39
N TYR A 403 -15.60 -49.96 39.83
CA TYR A 403 -15.34 -49.98 38.39
C TYR A 403 -15.85 -51.27 37.74
N LYS A 404 -15.55 -52.43 38.34
CA LYS A 404 -15.99 -53.75 37.87
C LYS A 404 -17.50 -53.94 38.02
N TYR A 405 -18.12 -53.35 39.04
CA TYR A 405 -19.58 -53.34 39.21
C TYR A 405 -20.30 -52.44 38.20
N ARG A 406 -19.71 -51.29 37.84
CA ARG A 406 -20.28 -50.32 36.88
C ARG A 406 -20.19 -50.79 35.42
N ILE A 407 -19.10 -51.45 35.04
CA ILE A 407 -18.93 -52.01 33.68
C ILE A 407 -19.85 -53.21 33.43
N ARG A 408 -20.19 -53.99 34.47
CA ARG A 408 -21.13 -55.12 34.35
C ARG A 408 -22.58 -54.70 34.10
N ARG A 409 -22.90 -53.40 34.19
CA ARG A 409 -24.21 -52.83 33.88
C ARG A 409 -24.30 -52.11 32.52
N TYR A 410 -23.24 -52.10 31.70
CA TYR A 410 -23.22 -51.38 30.41
C TYR A 410 -22.83 -52.29 29.24
N MET A 411 -23.64 -53.32 29.02
CA MET A 411 -23.69 -54.05 27.75
C MET A 411 -25.13 -54.48 27.46
N ASP A 412 -25.84 -53.64 26.70
CA ASP A 412 -26.61 -54.10 25.54
C ASP A 412 -26.85 -52.92 24.57
N SER A 413 -26.45 -53.14 23.31
CA SER A 413 -26.82 -52.51 22.02
C SER A 413 -27.13 -50.99 21.95
N GLU A 414 -26.58 -50.15 21.07
CA GLU A 414 -26.02 -50.37 19.73
C GLU A 414 -25.38 -49.05 19.22
N ILE A 415 -24.38 -49.20 18.35
CA ILE A 415 -23.53 -48.15 17.76
C ILE A 415 -24.18 -47.61 16.47
N ARG A 416 -24.23 -46.27 16.32
CA ARG A 416 -24.18 -45.44 15.08
C ARG A 416 -24.79 -44.06 15.43
N ALA A 417 -24.32 -42.89 15.02
CA ALA A 417 -23.42 -42.53 13.95
C ALA A 417 -22.90 -41.09 14.21
N ILE A 418 -21.57 -40.94 14.26
CA ILE A 418 -20.90 -39.69 13.92
C ILE A 418 -20.72 -39.75 12.39
N MET A 419 -21.76 -39.41 11.62
CA MET A 419 -21.67 -38.95 10.22
C MET A 419 -23.06 -38.68 9.63
N ALA A 420 -23.34 -37.39 9.42
CA ALA A 420 -24.22 -36.77 8.40
C ALA A 420 -24.63 -35.41 9.00
N GLN A 421 -24.11 -34.23 8.65
CA GLN A 421 -23.61 -33.73 7.37
C GLN A 421 -24.56 -33.98 6.19
N TYR A 422 -25.86 -33.80 6.38
CA TYR A 422 -26.81 -33.45 5.31
C TYR A 422 -27.99 -32.64 5.89
N MET A 423 -27.91 -31.32 5.72
CA MET A 423 -29.00 -30.35 5.51
C MET A 423 -30.13 -30.14 6.55
N PRO A 424 -30.72 -28.92 6.54
CA PRO A 424 -31.41 -28.30 7.67
C PRO A 424 -32.92 -28.55 7.64
N LEU A 425 -33.61 -28.20 8.73
CA LEU A 425 -35.06 -28.04 8.72
C LEU A 425 -35.44 -26.66 9.24
N ASP A 426 -35.84 -25.82 8.29
CA ASP A 426 -36.77 -24.72 8.53
C ASP A 426 -38.20 -25.22 8.25
N SER A 427 -39.12 -24.75 9.09
CA SER A 427 -40.55 -24.52 8.85
C SER A 427 -41.45 -25.67 8.34
N ARG A 428 -42.53 -25.94 9.09
CA ARG A 428 -43.90 -25.64 8.62
C ARG A 428 -44.97 -25.85 9.70
N GLU A 429 -45.95 -24.98 9.60
CA GLU A 429 -47.18 -24.78 10.37
C GLU A 429 -48.29 -25.79 10.04
N GLU A 430 -49.42 -25.64 10.78
CA GLU A 430 -50.80 -26.08 10.51
C GLU A 430 -51.10 -27.57 10.78
N THR A 431 -52.16 -28.00 11.49
CA THR A 431 -53.45 -27.40 11.92
C THR A 431 -54.06 -28.26 13.06
N PRO A 432 -55.11 -27.78 13.78
CA PRO A 432 -55.71 -28.43 14.95
C PRO A 432 -57.06 -29.13 14.68
N SER A 433 -57.58 -29.78 15.73
CA SER A 433 -58.99 -30.11 16.03
C SER A 433 -59.53 -31.51 15.63
N HIS A 434 -60.14 -32.22 16.60
CA HIS A 434 -61.60 -32.21 16.73
C HIS A 434 -62.12 -32.81 18.05
N HIS A 435 -63.11 -32.10 18.57
CA HIS A 435 -64.05 -32.40 19.66
C HIS A 435 -64.79 -33.74 19.53
N HIS A 436 -65.18 -34.29 20.69
CA HIS A 436 -66.52 -34.84 20.85
C HIS A 436 -67.12 -34.42 22.20
N SER A 437 -68.09 -33.49 22.15
CA SER A 437 -68.98 -33.16 23.28
C SER A 437 -70.29 -32.59 22.71
N ARG A 438 -71.37 -33.37 22.85
CA ARG A 438 -72.78 -32.92 22.97
C ARG A 438 -73.52 -34.13 23.56
N PHE A 439 -74.20 -34.04 24.69
CA PHE A 439 -75.51 -33.41 24.97
C PHE A 439 -75.61 -33.24 26.51
N ASP A 440 -76.30 -32.29 27.14
CA ASP A 440 -77.68 -31.78 26.96
C ASP A 440 -77.88 -30.43 27.70
N ILE A 441 -79.00 -29.78 27.35
CA ILE A 441 -79.70 -28.59 27.92
C ILE A 441 -79.32 -27.24 27.33
#